data_AF-A0A1Q4VBH7-F1
#
_entry.id   AF-A0A1Q4VBH7-F1
#
_cell.length_a   1.000
_cell.length_b   1.000
_cell.length_c   1.000
_cell.angle_alpha   90.00
_cell.angle_beta   90.00
_cell.angle_gamma   90.00
#
_symmetry.space_group_name_H-M   'P 1'
#
loop_
_entity.id
_entity.type
_entity.pdbx_description
1 polymer ?
#
loop_
_entity_poly.entity_id
_entity_poly.type
_entity_poly.pdbx_seq_one_letter_code
_entity_poly.pdbx_strand_id
1 'polypeptide(L)'
;MAGEPKPPEDAAGSGDERPVDGIEFDEDFVRGAEVKEPSARARMLAEKWRSQAPEPQPWRSDEPPAGWFWSKARRRKRRKR
;
A
#
# COMPACT_ATOMS: atom_id res chain seq x y z
N MET A 1 17.32 30.06 -34.21
CA MET A 1 17.67 29.69 -32.83
C MET A 1 16.40 29.69 -32.01
N ALA A 2 15.75 28.53 -31.85
CA ALA A 2 14.53 28.43 -31.03
C ALA A 2 14.97 28.39 -29.56
N GLY A 3 14.43 29.30 -28.74
CA GLY A 3 14.65 29.28 -27.30
C GLY A 3 14.05 28.02 -26.69
N GLU A 4 14.82 27.34 -25.86
CA GLU A 4 14.38 26.16 -25.12
C GLU A 4 13.23 26.54 -24.17
N PRO A 5 12.15 25.75 -24.09
CA PRO A 5 11.11 25.99 -23.09
C PRO A 5 11.67 25.69 -21.70
N LYS A 6 11.64 26.70 -20.83
CA LYS A 6 12.00 26.58 -19.41
C LYS A 6 11.07 25.56 -18.73
N PRO A 7 11.59 24.60 -17.95
CA PRO A 7 10.73 23.70 -17.20
C PRO A 7 9.88 24.48 -16.19
N PRO A 8 8.63 24.05 -15.91
CA PRO A 8 7.77 24.73 -14.95
C PRO A 8 8.42 24.68 -13.55
N GLU A 9 8.61 25.86 -12.98
CA GLU A 9 9.26 26.11 -11.69
C GLU A 9 8.34 25.86 -10.48
N ASP A 10 7.12 25.35 -10.71
CA ASP A 10 6.10 25.13 -9.69
C ASP A 10 6.12 23.73 -9.03
N ALA A 11 7.08 22.87 -9.38
CA ALA A 11 7.18 21.51 -8.81
C ALA A 11 8.07 21.42 -7.56
N ALA A 12 8.61 22.54 -7.07
CA ALA A 12 9.26 22.59 -5.77
C ALA A 12 8.18 22.72 -4.69
N GLY A 13 7.56 21.58 -4.36
CA GLY A 13 6.67 21.48 -3.20
C GLY A 13 7.45 21.88 -1.95
N SER A 14 7.22 23.11 -1.49
CA SER A 14 7.32 23.45 -0.08
C SER A 14 6.30 22.57 0.62
N GLY A 15 6.74 21.40 1.08
CA GLY A 15 5.98 20.55 1.97
C GLY A 15 5.62 21.41 3.18
N ASP A 16 4.37 21.86 3.21
CA ASP A 16 3.77 22.55 4.33
C ASP A 16 3.91 21.57 5.51
N GLU A 17 4.93 21.78 6.37
CA GLU A 17 5.17 21.00 7.58
C GLU A 17 4.08 21.32 8.62
N ARG A 18 2.81 21.30 8.21
CA ARG A 18 1.72 21.44 9.15
C ARG A 18 1.80 20.24 10.08
N PRO A 19 1.74 20.47 11.40
CA PRO A 19 1.65 19.38 12.34
C PRO A 19 0.41 18.56 11.96
N VAL A 20 0.63 17.30 11.59
CA VAL A 20 -0.44 16.32 11.37
C VAL A 20 -1.09 15.89 12.69
N ASP A 21 -0.46 16.28 13.81
CA ASP A 21 -0.97 16.09 15.15
C ASP A 21 -2.30 16.85 15.32
N GLY A 22 -3.38 16.10 15.48
CA GLY A 22 -4.75 16.63 15.64
C GLY A 22 -5.62 16.54 14.39
N ILE A 23 -5.12 16.04 13.25
CA ILE A 23 -5.95 15.78 12.06
C ILE A 23 -6.65 14.41 12.24
N GLU A 24 -7.98 14.41 12.21
CA GLU A 24 -8.79 13.19 12.20
C GLU A 24 -8.91 12.64 10.77
N PHE A 25 -8.36 11.44 10.54
CA PHE A 25 -8.38 10.75 9.24
C PHE A 25 -9.63 9.86 9.11
N ASP A 26 -10.81 10.47 9.13
CA ASP A 26 -12.09 9.77 9.03
C ASP A 26 -12.54 9.52 7.57
N GLU A 27 -13.74 8.95 7.39
CA GLU A 27 -14.27 8.68 6.05
C GLU A 27 -14.52 9.96 5.25
N ASP A 28 -14.88 11.05 5.90
CA ASP A 28 -15.20 12.31 5.24
C ASP A 28 -13.92 13.01 4.76
N PHE A 29 -12.82 12.89 5.49
CA PHE A 29 -11.49 13.28 5.04
C PHE A 29 -11.08 12.52 3.76
N VAL A 30 -11.25 11.20 3.74
CA VAL A 30 -10.93 10.36 2.57
C VAL A 30 -11.85 10.70 1.39
N ARG A 31 -13.14 10.98 1.64
CA ARG A 31 -14.10 11.41 0.61
C ARG A 31 -13.88 12.86 0.18
N GLY A 32 -13.24 13.69 0.98
CA GLY A 32 -12.90 15.08 0.66
C GLY A 32 -11.60 15.22 -0.15
N ALA A 33 -10.80 14.16 -0.25
CA ALA A 33 -9.56 14.18 -1.01
C ALA A 33 -9.81 14.56 -2.48
N GLU A 34 -9.10 15.59 -2.93
CA GLU A 34 -9.17 16.11 -4.30
C GLU A 34 -8.79 15.06 -5.34
N VAL A 35 -7.84 14.17 -4.99
CA VAL A 35 -7.35 13.10 -5.86
C VAL A 35 -7.73 11.74 -5.28
N LYS A 36 -8.62 11.03 -5.96
CA LYS A 36 -9.09 9.67 -5.60
C LYS A 36 -8.71 8.68 -6.68
N GLU A 37 -7.42 8.46 -6.88
CA GLU A 37 -6.98 7.45 -7.85
C GLU A 37 -7.00 6.05 -7.22
N PRO A 38 -7.59 5.03 -7.86
CA PRO A 38 -7.48 3.63 -7.43
C PRO A 38 -6.02 3.17 -7.26
N SER A 39 -5.10 3.84 -7.95
CA SER A 39 -3.66 3.60 -7.94
C SER A 39 -2.93 4.33 -6.79
N ALA A 40 -3.58 5.22 -6.03
CA ALA A 40 -2.91 6.05 -5.02
C ALA A 40 -2.18 5.18 -3.97
N ARG A 41 -2.88 4.20 -3.41
CA ARG A 41 -2.29 3.22 -2.48
C ARG A 41 -1.15 2.43 -3.12
N ALA A 42 -1.27 2.08 -4.40
CA ALA A 42 -0.23 1.36 -5.12
C ALA A 42 1.03 2.22 -5.34
N ARG A 43 0.87 3.52 -5.66
CA ARG A 43 2.01 4.45 -5.77
C ARG A 43 2.69 4.71 -4.42
N MET A 44 1.91 4.86 -3.34
CA MET A 44 2.46 4.97 -1.98
C MET A 44 3.25 3.71 -1.58
N LEU A 45 2.73 2.52 -1.89
CA LEU A 45 3.44 1.27 -1.64
C LEU A 45 4.69 1.13 -2.52
N ALA A 46 4.63 1.57 -3.78
CA ALA A 46 5.77 1.54 -4.68
C ALA A 46 6.92 2.43 -4.16
N GLU A 47 6.63 3.66 -3.72
CA GLU A 47 7.63 4.53 -3.08
C GLU A 47 8.18 3.92 -1.79
N LYS A 48 7.31 3.38 -0.92
CA LYS A 48 7.77 2.67 0.28
C LYS A 48 8.70 1.50 -0.06
N TRP A 49 8.37 0.69 -1.07
CA TRP A 49 9.16 -0.49 -1.45
C TRP A 49 10.45 -0.16 -2.19
N ARG A 50 10.53 1.00 -2.83
CA ARG A 50 11.81 1.50 -3.38
C ARG A 50 12.86 1.68 -2.29
N SER A 51 12.45 2.14 -1.11
CA SER A 51 13.35 2.35 0.03
C SER A 51 13.40 1.15 0.98
N GLN A 52 12.30 0.42 1.12
CA GLN A 52 12.11 -0.67 2.08
C GLN A 52 11.33 -1.80 1.41
N ALA A 53 12.00 -2.52 0.52
CA ALA A 53 11.43 -3.72 -0.07
C ALA A 53 11.18 -4.76 1.04
N PRO A 54 10.04 -5.46 0.99
CA PRO A 54 9.81 -6.57 1.91
C PRO A 54 10.78 -7.71 1.62
N GLU A 55 11.17 -8.43 2.67
CA GLU A 55 11.95 -9.66 2.52
C GLU A 55 11.20 -10.70 1.67
N PRO A 56 11.90 -11.46 0.83
CA PRO A 56 11.30 -12.49 0.00
C PRO A 56 10.67 -13.56 0.90
N GLN A 57 9.35 -13.63 0.87
CA GLN A 57 8.61 -14.70 1.53
C GLN A 57 8.52 -15.93 0.61
N PRO A 58 8.62 -17.15 1.16
CA PRO A 58 8.41 -18.35 0.37
C PRO A 58 7.00 -18.35 -0.26
N TRP A 59 6.92 -18.79 -1.51
CA TRP A 59 5.66 -18.79 -2.29
C TRP A 59 4.55 -19.64 -1.66
N ARG A 60 4.93 -20.50 -0.71
CA ARG A 60 4.04 -21.15 0.23
C ARG A 60 4.44 -20.73 1.63
N SER A 61 3.52 -20.08 2.33
CA SER A 61 3.60 -20.01 3.78
C SER A 61 3.40 -21.42 4.32
N ASP A 62 4.35 -21.92 5.12
CA ASP A 62 4.17 -23.18 5.85
C ASP A 62 3.03 -23.08 6.89
N GLU A 63 2.66 -21.85 7.25
CA GLU A 63 1.55 -21.50 8.11
C GLU A 63 0.29 -21.20 7.25
N PRO A 64 -0.84 -21.90 7.44
CA PRO A 64 -2.05 -21.58 6.71
C PRO A 64 -2.55 -20.17 7.11
N PRO A 65 -2.72 -19.23 6.16
CA PRO A 65 -2.89 -17.79 6.42
C PRO A 65 -4.24 -17.41 7.07
N ALA A 66 -5.17 -18.35 7.14
CA ALA A 66 -6.37 -18.28 7.95
C ALA A 66 -6.62 -19.73 8.37
N GLY A 67 -6.92 -20.02 9.64
CA GLY A 67 -7.08 -21.37 10.19
C GLY A 67 -8.15 -22.28 9.56
N TRP A 68 -8.63 -21.98 8.35
CA TRP A 68 -9.47 -22.82 7.52
C TRP A 68 -8.61 -23.46 6.41
N PHE A 69 -8.89 -24.73 6.07
CA PHE A 69 -8.55 -25.43 4.82
C PHE A 69 -7.05 -25.56 4.50
N TRP A 70 -6.27 -26.32 5.26
CA TRP A 70 -6.01 -27.72 4.93
C TRP A 70 -5.19 -28.38 6.05
N SER A 71 -5.71 -28.45 7.28
CA SER A 71 -5.06 -29.30 8.27
C SER A 71 -5.19 -30.75 7.82
N LYS A 72 -4.07 -31.38 7.42
CA LYS A 72 -4.02 -32.83 7.11
C LYS A 72 -4.67 -33.66 8.22
N ALA A 73 -4.63 -33.17 9.47
CA ALA A 73 -5.33 -33.72 10.62
C ALA A 73 -6.85 -33.87 10.39
N ARG A 74 -7.52 -32.83 9.87
CA ARG A 74 -8.97 -32.84 9.61
C ARG A 74 -9.33 -33.72 8.40
N ARG A 75 -8.45 -33.85 7.40
CA ARG A 75 -8.60 -34.80 6.27
C ARG A 75 -8.45 -36.27 6.70
N ARG A 76 -7.51 -36.59 7.61
CA ARG A 76 -7.34 -37.95 8.14
C ARG A 76 -8.55 -38.43 8.93
N LYS A 77 -9.20 -37.55 9.70
CA LYS A 77 -10.41 -37.89 10.48
C LYS A 77 -11.62 -38.24 9.60
N ARG A 78 -11.74 -37.65 8.41
CA ARG A 78 -12.84 -37.94 7.46
C ARG A 78 -12.67 -39.24 6.64
N ARG A 79 -11.47 -39.86 6.63
CA ARG A 79 -11.21 -41.14 5.92
C ARG A 79 -11.39 -42.38 6.81
N LYS A 80 -11.72 -42.22 8.09
CA LYS A 80 -11.97 -43.31 9.05
C LYS A 80 -13.46 -43.46 9.40
N ARG A 81 -14.36 -42.85 8.63
CA ARG A 81 -15.81 -43.05 8.71
C ARG A 81 -16.27 -43.75 7.45
#